data_AF-A0A4R4XC59-F1
#
_entry.id   AF-A0A4R4XC59-F1
#
_cell.length_a   1.000
_cell.length_b   1.000
_cell.length_c   1.000
_cell.angle_alpha   90.00
_cell.angle_beta   90.00
_cell.angle_gamma   90.00
#
_symmetry.space_group_name_H-M   'P 1'
#
loop_
_entity.id
_entity.type
_entity.pdbx_description
1 polymer ?
#
loop_
_entity_poly.entity_id
_entity_poly.type
_entity_poly.pdbx_seq_one_letter_code
_entity_poly.pdbx_strand_id
1 'polypeptide(L)'
;MRSSPRQASRCSRSSTGTSSVVAPPGTTVHEPAPAVILVGVSREPRLEIEYCTQCRWLLRAAWTAQELLTTFTTELGEVALVPGTGGIFDVRLDGETLWSRKAQDGFPEIAPLKQLVRDRIAPDRDLGHSDRR
;
A
#
# COMPACT_ATOMS: atom_id res chain seq x y z
N MET A 1 5.42 -38.58 54.66
CA MET A 1 4.45 -39.53 55.24
C MET A 1 3.09 -38.83 55.19
N ARG A 2 2.06 -39.22 54.43
CA ARG A 2 1.59 -40.49 53.86
C ARG A 2 1.00 -40.13 52.48
N SER A 3 1.45 -40.69 51.38
CA SER A 3 0.96 -41.94 50.79
C SER A 3 -0.58 -41.97 50.71
N SER A 4 -1.15 -41.63 49.55
CA SER A 4 -2.49 -42.09 49.18
C SER A 4 -2.40 -42.86 47.86
N PRO A 5 -3.00 -44.06 47.77
CA PRO A 5 -2.68 -45.02 46.73
C PRO A 5 -3.63 -44.93 45.53
N ARG A 6 -3.09 -45.33 44.39
CA ARG A 6 -3.83 -45.72 43.18
C ARG A 6 -4.82 -46.84 43.52
N GLN A 7 -6.04 -46.76 42.98
CA GLN A 7 -6.71 -47.97 42.53
C GLN A 7 -7.58 -47.72 41.32
N ALA A 8 -7.39 -48.60 40.35
CA ALA A 8 -8.01 -48.63 39.05
C ALA A 8 -9.38 -49.31 39.13
N SER A 9 -10.32 -48.87 38.30
CA SER A 9 -11.46 -49.71 37.91
C SER A 9 -11.64 -49.61 36.40
N ARG A 10 -11.20 -50.69 35.74
CA ARG A 10 -11.61 -51.04 34.38
C ARG A 10 -13.10 -51.31 34.39
N CYS A 11 -13.84 -50.66 33.50
CA CYS A 11 -15.10 -51.20 33.00
C CYS A 11 -15.08 -51.09 31.47
N SER A 12 -14.84 -52.23 30.85
CA SER A 12 -14.99 -52.52 29.43
C SER A 12 -16.42 -52.28 28.96
N ARG A 13 -16.59 -51.64 27.80
CA ARG A 13 -17.71 -51.89 26.88
C ARG A 13 -17.33 -51.44 25.47
N SER A 14 -17.21 -52.44 24.62
CA SER A 14 -17.19 -52.35 23.17
C SER A 14 -18.48 -51.68 22.69
N SER A 15 -18.37 -50.66 21.85
CA SER A 15 -19.43 -50.31 20.91
C SER A 15 -18.81 -49.79 19.63
N THR A 16 -19.01 -50.59 18.59
CA THR A 16 -18.86 -50.28 17.18
C THR A 16 -19.69 -49.03 16.87
N GLY A 17 -19.02 -47.90 16.69
CA GLY A 17 -19.61 -46.65 16.21
C GLY A 17 -19.07 -46.34 14.83
N THR A 18 -19.88 -46.62 13.81
CA THR A 18 -19.63 -46.36 12.41
C THR A 18 -19.23 -44.90 12.21
N SER A 19 -18.02 -44.70 11.68
CA SER A 19 -17.50 -43.39 11.28
C SER A 19 -18.36 -42.86 10.13
N SER A 20 -19.30 -41.96 10.42
CA SER A 20 -19.97 -41.18 9.39
C SER A 20 -19.07 -40.01 9.05
N VAL A 21 -18.22 -40.19 8.05
CA VAL A 21 -17.46 -39.12 7.43
C VAL A 21 -18.45 -38.13 6.82
N VAL A 22 -18.61 -36.96 7.45
CA VAL A 22 -19.32 -35.82 6.87
C VAL A 22 -18.44 -35.29 5.73
N ALA A 23 -18.95 -35.36 4.49
CA ALA A 23 -18.30 -34.78 3.33
C ALA A 23 -18.20 -33.25 3.48
N PRO A 24 -17.08 -32.61 3.10
CA PRO A 24 -16.99 -31.15 3.12
C PRO A 24 -17.92 -30.53 2.07
N PRO A 25 -18.56 -29.37 2.34
CA PRO A 25 -19.27 -28.64 1.31
C PRO A 25 -18.30 -28.25 0.18
N GLY A 26 -18.78 -28.43 -1.05
CA GLY A 26 -18.00 -28.31 -2.27
C GLY A 26 -17.13 -27.06 -2.31
N THR A 27 -15.87 -27.28 -2.68
CA THR A 27 -14.96 -26.23 -3.13
C THR A 27 -15.62 -25.51 -4.31
N THR A 28 -16.26 -24.38 -4.05
CA THR A 28 -16.57 -23.41 -5.09
C THR A 28 -15.23 -22.94 -5.63
N VAL A 29 -14.87 -23.46 -6.81
CA VAL A 29 -13.85 -22.89 -7.68
C VAL A 29 -14.16 -21.40 -7.81
N HIS A 30 -13.28 -20.56 -7.24
CA HIS A 30 -13.32 -19.13 -7.40
C HIS A 30 -12.89 -18.83 -8.84
N GLU A 31 -13.88 -18.80 -9.73
CA GLU A 31 -13.70 -18.39 -11.11
C GLU A 31 -13.02 -17.01 -11.13
N PRO A 32 -11.92 -16.80 -11.87
CA PRO A 32 -11.28 -15.49 -11.93
C PRO A 32 -12.27 -14.53 -12.59
N ALA A 33 -12.63 -13.46 -11.87
CA ALA A 33 -13.46 -12.39 -12.41
C ALA A 33 -12.88 -11.92 -13.76
N PRO A 34 -13.72 -11.71 -14.79
CA PRO A 34 -13.23 -11.32 -16.10
C PRO A 34 -12.43 -10.02 -15.97
N ALA A 35 -11.29 -9.97 -16.65
CA ALA A 35 -10.48 -8.76 -16.77
C ALA A 35 -11.28 -7.71 -17.57
N VAL A 36 -12.13 -6.97 -16.88
CA VAL A 36 -12.79 -5.80 -17.45
C VAL A 36 -11.68 -4.78 -17.70
N ILE A 37 -11.36 -4.54 -18.97
CA ILE A 37 -10.46 -3.46 -19.37
C ILE A 37 -11.21 -2.15 -19.12
N LEU A 38 -11.09 -1.63 -17.90
CA LEU A 38 -11.37 -0.24 -17.60
C LEU A 38 -10.40 0.58 -18.44
N VAL A 39 -10.87 1.09 -19.58
CA VAL A 39 -10.20 2.18 -20.29
C VAL A 39 -10.25 3.37 -19.34
N GLY A 40 -9.25 3.46 -18.47
CA GLY A 40 -9.18 4.42 -17.39
C GLY A 40 -9.03 5.83 -17.96
N VAL A 41 -9.89 6.73 -17.50
CA VAL A 41 -9.72 8.17 -17.73
C VAL A 41 -8.65 8.65 -16.75
N SER A 42 -7.38 8.45 -17.08
CA SER A 42 -6.29 9.09 -16.34
C SER A 42 -6.33 10.58 -16.60
N ARG A 43 -6.30 11.38 -15.54
CA ARG A 43 -6.28 12.85 -15.65
C ARG A 43 -4.84 13.32 -15.62
N GLU A 44 -4.44 14.05 -16.65
CA GLU A 44 -3.12 14.67 -16.73
C GLU A 44 -3.10 16.00 -15.99
N PRO A 45 -1.96 16.42 -15.41
CA PRO A 45 -0.71 15.67 -15.21
C PRO A 45 -0.87 14.57 -14.15
N ARG A 46 -0.21 13.42 -14.37
CA ARG A 46 -0.26 12.25 -13.51
C ARG A 46 1.00 12.15 -12.67
N LEU A 47 0.85 12.27 -11.36
CA LEU A 47 1.97 12.12 -10.42
C LEU A 47 1.94 10.75 -9.76
N GLU A 48 3.08 10.07 -9.72
CA GLU A 48 3.25 8.75 -9.10
C GLU A 48 4.18 8.85 -7.89
N ILE A 49 3.82 8.21 -6.79
CA ILE A 49 4.69 8.01 -5.64
C ILE A 49 4.88 6.51 -5.46
N GLU A 50 6.01 5.98 -5.93
CA GLU A 50 6.38 4.58 -5.72
C GLU A 50 7.03 4.41 -4.35
N TYR A 51 6.46 3.54 -3.50
CA TYR A 51 6.89 3.42 -2.11
C TYR A 51 7.14 1.97 -1.69
N CYS A 52 8.19 1.76 -0.89
CA CYS A 52 8.49 0.47 -0.29
C CYS A 52 7.40 0.04 0.71
N THR A 53 6.66 -1.01 0.36
CA THR A 53 5.63 -1.63 1.22
C THR A 53 6.23 -2.31 2.45
N GLN A 54 7.35 -3.02 2.28
CA GLN A 54 8.06 -3.73 3.34
C GLN A 54 8.65 -2.77 4.40
N CYS A 55 8.91 -1.53 4.01
CA CYS A 55 9.49 -0.49 4.84
C CYS A 55 8.43 0.30 5.63
N ARG A 56 7.15 -0.01 5.42
CA ARG A 56 5.98 0.69 5.99
C ARG A 56 5.94 2.19 5.65
N TRP A 57 6.35 2.57 4.44
CA TRP A 57 6.36 3.98 4.02
C TRP A 57 5.05 4.48 3.40
N LEU A 58 3.99 3.66 3.40
CA LEU A 58 2.67 4.06 2.91
C LEU A 58 2.19 5.39 3.54
N LEU A 59 2.33 5.55 4.86
CA LEU A 59 1.88 6.77 5.55
C LEU A 59 2.63 8.02 5.07
N ARG A 60 3.93 7.90 4.80
CA ARG A 60 4.72 9.00 4.25
C ARG A 60 4.28 9.32 2.83
N ALA A 61 4.13 8.29 1.99
CA ALA A 61 3.67 8.47 0.61
C ALA A 61 2.28 9.12 0.54
N ALA A 62 1.34 8.66 1.39
CA ALA A 62 0.00 9.22 1.48
C ALA A 62 -0.01 10.67 1.97
N TRP A 63 0.82 11.02 2.95
CA TRP A 63 0.97 12.40 3.40
C TRP A 63 1.57 13.29 2.29
N THR A 64 2.62 12.84 1.61
CA THR A 64 3.18 13.56 0.45
C THR A 64 2.13 13.78 -0.64
N ALA A 65 1.31 12.77 -0.94
CA ALA A 65 0.21 12.92 -1.90
C ALA A 65 -0.82 13.98 -1.45
N GLN A 66 -1.21 13.99 -0.17
CA GLN A 66 -2.13 15.00 0.37
C GLN A 66 -1.56 16.41 0.25
N GLU A 67 -0.28 16.59 0.58
CA GLU A 67 0.40 17.88 0.46
C GLU A 67 0.40 18.40 -0.98
N LEU A 68 0.60 17.51 -1.96
CA LEU A 68 0.61 17.88 -3.38
C LEU A 68 -0.81 18.18 -3.88
N LEU A 69 -1.79 17.34 -3.58
CA LEU A 69 -3.19 17.52 -3.99
C LEU A 69 -3.84 18.76 -3.35
N THR A 70 -3.46 19.12 -2.13
CA THR A 70 -3.95 20.34 -1.47
C THR A 70 -3.25 21.60 -1.97
N THR A 71 -2.05 21.48 -2.54
CA THR A 71 -1.32 22.62 -3.14
C THR A 71 -1.78 22.86 -4.58
N PHE A 72 -1.82 21.82 -5.41
CA PHE A 72 -2.13 21.88 -6.84
C PHE A 72 -3.53 21.34 -7.14
N THR A 73 -4.54 21.94 -6.49
CA THR A 73 -5.93 21.45 -6.51
C THR A 73 -6.56 21.42 -7.90
N THR A 74 -6.08 22.25 -8.82
CA THR A 74 -6.62 22.37 -10.19
C THR A 74 -5.66 21.91 -11.27
N GLU A 75 -4.37 21.91 -10.96
CA GLU A 75 -3.28 21.66 -11.92
C GLU A 75 -2.82 20.21 -11.92
N LEU A 76 -2.99 19.46 -10.82
CA LEU A 76 -2.76 18.01 -10.82
C LEU A 76 -4.04 17.28 -11.19
N GLY A 77 -3.96 16.38 -12.17
CA GLY A 77 -5.08 15.55 -12.56
C GLY A 77 -5.30 14.40 -11.58
N GLU A 78 -4.22 13.72 -11.20
CA GLU A 78 -4.25 12.63 -10.22
C GLU A 78 -2.90 12.42 -9.51
N VAL A 79 -2.95 11.77 -8.35
CA VAL A 79 -1.76 11.23 -7.67
C VAL A 79 -1.98 9.74 -7.43
N ALA A 80 -1.10 8.90 -7.96
CA ALA A 80 -1.09 7.46 -7.78
C ALA A 80 -0.09 7.04 -6.71
N LEU A 81 -0.53 6.25 -5.73
CA LEU A 81 0.35 5.56 -4.79
C LEU A 81 0.68 4.18 -5.36
N VAL A 82 1.94 3.96 -5.72
CA VAL A 82 2.40 2.74 -6.40
C VAL A 82 3.17 1.86 -5.41
N PRO A 83 2.68 0.64 -5.09
CA PRO A 83 3.40 -0.28 -4.21
C PRO A 83 4.69 -0.78 -4.86
N GLY A 84 5.83 -0.65 -4.16
CA GLY A 84 7.14 -1.15 -4.57
C GLY A 84 7.86 -1.90 -3.45
N THR A 85 9.10 -2.29 -3.70
CA THR A 85 9.99 -3.02 -2.77
C THR A 85 11.41 -2.44 -2.76
N GLY A 86 12.32 -2.99 -1.97
CA GLY A 86 13.74 -2.64 -2.04
C GLY A 86 14.10 -1.23 -1.55
N GLY A 87 13.32 -0.66 -0.63
CA GLY A 87 13.59 0.67 -0.09
C GLY A 87 13.38 1.81 -1.10
N ILE A 88 12.53 1.59 -2.11
CA ILE A 88 12.14 2.63 -3.07
C ILE A 88 11.27 3.71 -2.43
N PHE A 89 11.56 4.96 -2.79
CA PHE A 89 10.69 6.11 -2.57
C PHE A 89 10.99 7.12 -3.69
N ASP A 90 10.26 6.96 -4.80
CA ASP A 90 10.44 7.76 -6.01
C ASP A 90 9.16 8.54 -6.30
N VAL A 91 9.32 9.81 -6.67
CA VAL A 91 8.22 10.68 -7.11
C VAL A 91 8.42 10.98 -8.59
N ARG A 92 7.42 10.65 -9.39
CA ARG A 92 7.44 10.86 -10.85
C ARG A 92 6.26 11.71 -11.29
N LEU A 93 6.45 12.51 -12.33
CA LEU A 93 5.41 13.27 -12.99
C LEU A 93 5.42 12.90 -14.47
N ASP A 94 4.32 12.33 -14.97
CA ASP A 94 4.19 11.86 -16.35
C ASP A 94 5.36 10.96 -16.79
N GLY A 95 5.85 10.13 -15.86
CA GLY A 95 6.99 9.22 -16.06
C GLY A 95 8.38 9.83 -15.81
N GLU A 96 8.50 11.15 -15.68
CA GLU A 96 9.75 11.83 -15.33
C GLU A 96 10.01 11.77 -13.81
N THR A 97 11.16 11.26 -13.39
CA THR A 97 11.54 11.23 -11.97
C THR A 97 11.92 12.62 -11.47
N LEU A 98 11.09 13.20 -10.60
CA LEU A 98 11.36 14.46 -9.91
C LEU A 98 12.21 14.26 -8.65
N TRP A 99 12.01 13.14 -7.94
CA TRP A 99 12.78 12.80 -6.75
C TRP A 99 13.00 11.30 -6.66
N SER A 100 14.20 10.89 -6.21
CA SER A 100 14.48 9.51 -5.83
C SER A 100 15.26 9.44 -4.54
N ARG A 101 14.78 8.64 -3.59
CA ARG A 101 15.49 8.35 -2.33
C ARG A 101 16.87 7.75 -2.58
N LYS A 102 17.01 6.90 -3.59
CA LYS A 102 18.30 6.26 -3.90
C LYS A 102 19.33 7.27 -4.39
N ALA A 103 18.89 8.29 -5.13
CA ALA A 103 19.76 9.34 -5.65
C ALA A 103 20.13 10.38 -4.59
N GLN A 104 19.23 10.67 -3.64
CA GLN A 104 19.38 11.78 -2.69
C GLN A 104 19.61 11.35 -1.24
N ASP A 105 19.78 10.05 -0.99
CA ASP A 105 19.97 9.44 0.33
C ASP A 105 19.00 9.93 1.41
N GLY A 106 17.72 10.06 1.04
CA GLY A 106 16.75 10.68 1.93
C GLY A 106 15.33 10.74 1.37
N PHE A 107 14.42 11.26 2.20
CA PHE A 107 13.07 11.58 1.78
C PHE A 107 13.00 13.03 1.31
N PRO A 108 12.11 13.35 0.35
CA PRO A 108 11.97 14.73 -0.09
C PRO A 108 11.46 15.60 1.06
N GLU A 109 12.07 16.76 1.23
CA GLU A 109 11.43 17.84 1.95
C GLU A 109 10.25 18.37 1.12
N ILE A 110 9.15 18.71 1.79
CA ILE A 110 7.91 18.99 1.08
C ILE A 110 7.95 20.31 0.29
N ALA A 111 8.65 21.33 0.79
CA ALA A 111 8.76 22.61 0.10
C ALA A 111 9.55 22.51 -1.21
N PRO A 112 10.78 21.94 -1.23
CA PRO A 112 11.49 21.68 -2.49
C PRO A 112 10.72 20.77 -3.44
N LEU A 113 10.02 19.75 -2.93
CA LEU A 113 9.21 18.89 -3.80
C LEU A 113 8.06 19.64 -4.46
N LYS A 114 7.38 20.54 -3.73
CA LYS A 114 6.33 21.40 -4.30
C LYS A 114 6.91 22.32 -5.37
N GLN A 115 8.11 22.89 -5.18
CA GLN A 115 8.78 23.69 -6.21
C GLN A 115 9.06 22.85 -7.46
N LEU A 116 9.66 21.66 -7.32
CA LEU A 116 9.95 20.76 -8.45
C LEU A 116 8.68 20.44 -9.25
N VAL A 117 7.57 20.13 -8.57
CA VAL A 117 6.29 19.86 -9.24
C VAL A 117 5.75 21.10 -9.93
N ARG A 118 5.73 22.25 -9.26
CA ARG A 118 5.28 23.53 -9.82
C ARG A 118 6.04 23.86 -11.11
N ASP A 119 7.36 23.75 -11.08
CA ASP A 119 8.21 24.12 -12.22
C ASP A 119 7.87 23.33 -13.50
N ARG A 120 7.17 22.19 -13.38
CA ARG A 120 6.64 21.43 -14.52
C ARG A 120 5.20 21.79 -14.88
N ILE A 121 4.31 21.98 -13.91
CA ILE A 121 2.85 22.04 -14.17
C ILE A 121 2.26 23.45 -14.09
N ALA A 122 2.92 24.38 -13.40
CA ALA A 122 2.42 25.72 -13.11
C ALA A 122 3.56 26.72 -12.84
N PRO A 123 4.49 26.94 -13.79
CA PRO A 123 5.73 27.67 -13.55
C PRO A 123 5.54 29.10 -13.03
N ASP A 124 4.44 29.76 -13.39
CA ASP A 124 4.14 31.14 -12.99
C ASP A 124 3.44 31.25 -11.62
N ARG A 125 3.21 30.12 -10.93
CA ARG A 125 2.48 30.09 -9.66
C ARG A 125 3.38 30.40 -8.46
N ASP A 126 2.96 31.38 -7.66
CA ASP A 126 3.58 31.68 -6.36
C ASP A 126 3.18 30.62 -5.32
N LEU A 127 4.16 29.98 -4.66
CA LEU A 127 3.94 29.04 -3.54
C LEU A 127 4.09 29.72 -2.17
N GLY A 128 4.25 31.04 -2.15
CA GLY A 128 4.22 31.89 -0.98
C GLY A 128 5.44 31.69 -0.08
N HIS A 129 5.27 30.93 1.01
CA HIS A 129 6.37 30.67 1.95
C HIS A 129 7.27 29.54 1.50
N SER A 130 6.77 28.67 0.60
CA SER A 130 7.53 27.56 0.06
C SER A 130 8.59 28.00 -0.95
N ASP A 131 8.52 29.22 -1.53
CA ASP A 131 9.52 29.72 -2.49
C ASP A 131 10.72 30.42 -1.84
N ARG A 132 10.62 30.72 -0.56
CA ARG A 132 11.61 31.51 0.18
C ARG A 132 12.45 30.67 1.13
N ARG A 133 12.28 29.35 1.12
CA ARG A 133 12.98 28.40 1.99
C ARG A 133 13.55 27.23 1.19
#